data_AF-A0A6B0SDG6-F1
#
_entry.id   AF-A0A6B0SDG6-F1
#
_cell.length_a   1.000
_cell.length_b   1.000
_cell.length_c   1.000
_cell.angle_alpha   90.00
_cell.angle_beta   90.00
_cell.angle_gamma   90.00
#
_symmetry.space_group_name_H-M   'P 1'
#
loop_
_entity.id
_entity.type
_entity.pdbx_description
1 polymer ?
#
loop_
_entity_poly.entity_id
_entity_poly.type
_entity_poly.pdbx_seq_one_letter_code
_entity_poly.pdbx_strand_id
1 'polypeptide(L)' 'MELKKLDNLMLNLDETEDKSKFVGKAMLDVPLAMCKAGAAEQELPLHHHIAQLAKNSDLFLPVPST' A
#
# COMPACT_ATOMS: atom_id res chain seq x y z
N MET A 1 -9.32 -5.49 -0.86
CA MET A 1 -9.26 -6.45 -2.01
C MET A 1 -8.74 -5.77 -3.28
N GLU A 2 -8.97 -4.46 -3.44
CA GLU A 2 -8.56 -3.69 -4.64
C GLU A 2 -7.05 -3.39 -4.73
N LEU A 3 -6.38 -3.10 -3.61
CA LEU A 3 -4.93 -2.83 -3.60
C LEU A 3 -4.11 -3.97 -4.21
N LYS A 4 -4.36 -5.23 -3.83
CA LYS A 4 -3.63 -6.40 -4.38
C LYS A 4 -3.89 -6.61 -5.87
N LYS A 5 -5.08 -6.24 -6.37
CA LYS A 5 -5.38 -6.34 -7.81
C LYS A 5 -4.67 -5.23 -8.56
N LEU A 6 -4.68 -4.00 -8.03
CA LEU A 6 -3.98 -2.87 -8.62
C LEU A 6 -2.46 -3.09 -8.63
N ASP A 7 -1.91 -3.65 -7.55
CA ASP A 7 -0.49 -3.98 -7.45
C ASP A 7 -0.08 -5.05 -8.47
N ASN A 8 -0.91 -6.10 -8.63
CA ASN A 8 -0.72 -7.08 -9.70
C ASN A 8 -0.93 -6.50 -11.09
N LEU A 9 -1.88 -5.57 -11.27
CA LEU A 9 -2.10 -4.88 -12.55
C LEU A 9 -0.90 -4.00 -12.90
N MET A 10 -0.35 -3.27 -11.93
CA MET A 10 0.86 -2.46 -12.09
C MET A 10 2.09 -3.33 -12.38
N LEU A 11 2.21 -4.49 -11.72
CA LEU A 11 3.24 -5.49 -12.03
C LEU A 11 3.09 -6.07 -13.45
N ASN A 12 1.86 -6.35 -13.89
CA ASN A 12 1.59 -6.87 -15.23
C ASN A 12 1.74 -5.81 -16.33
N LEU A 13 1.48 -4.54 -16.01
CA LEU A 13 1.71 -3.39 -16.90
C LEU A 13 3.19 -3.06 -17.02
N ASP A 14 3.99 -3.39 -16.00
CA ASP A 14 5.46 -3.37 -16.08
C ASP A 14 5.94 -4.65 -16.77
N GLU A 15 5.69 -4.76 -18.08
CA GLU A 15 6.14 -5.87 -18.96
C GLU A 15 7.68 -5.91 -19.14
N THR A 16 8.45 -5.30 -18.25
CA THR A 16 9.90 -5.17 -18.32
C THR A 16 10.55 -5.98 -17.21
N GLU A 17 11.43 -6.92 -17.55
CA GLU A 17 12.19 -7.75 -16.58
C GLU A 17 12.92 -6.91 -15.52
N ASP A 18 13.32 -5.68 -15.87
CA ASP A 18 14.04 -4.75 -15.01
C ASP A 18 13.16 -3.76 -14.22
N LYS A 19 11.82 -3.87 -14.23
CA LYS A 19 10.90 -2.94 -13.52
C LYS A 19 11.22 -1.46 -13.76
N SER A 20 11.70 -1.14 -14.96
CA SER A 20 12.42 0.10 -15.26
C SER A 20 11.58 1.20 -15.91
N LYS A 21 10.30 0.94 -16.21
CA LYS A 21 9.40 1.97 -16.75
C LYS A 21 8.66 2.74 -15.65
N PHE A 22 8.26 2.06 -14.57
CA PHE A 22 7.69 2.69 -13.38
C PHE A 22 8.65 2.60 -12.18
N VAL A 23 9.94 2.93 -12.38
CA VAL A 23 10.98 2.83 -11.35
C VAL A 23 10.55 3.51 -10.05
N GLY A 24 10.18 2.70 -9.07
CA GLY A 24 10.08 2.97 -7.64
C GLY A 24 8.98 3.94 -7.19
N LYS A 25 8.87 5.11 -7.82
CA LYS A 25 8.09 6.23 -7.29
C LYS A 25 6.61 6.12 -7.61
N ALA A 26 6.26 5.83 -8.85
CA ALA A 26 4.86 5.62 -9.25
C ALA A 26 4.27 4.33 -8.66
N MET A 27 5.09 3.27 -8.55
CA MET A 27 4.68 1.99 -7.99
C MET A 27 4.38 2.08 -6.48
N LEU A 28 5.01 3.02 -5.74
CA LEU A 28 4.76 3.20 -4.31
C LEU A 28 3.74 4.32 -4.01
N ASP A 29 3.80 5.43 -4.75
CA ASP A 29 2.93 6.59 -4.53
C ASP A 29 1.45 6.26 -4.78
N VAL A 30 1.16 5.42 -5.79
CA VAL A 30 -0.21 5.03 -6.15
C VAL A 30 -0.87 4.15 -5.08
N PRO A 31 -0.29 3.02 -4.63
CA PRO A 31 -0.89 2.23 -3.55
C PRO A 31 -0.97 3.02 -2.24
N LEU A 32 -0.04 3.93 -1.94
CA LEU A 32 -0.13 4.79 -0.76
C LEU A 32 -1.30 5.78 -0.84
N ALA A 33 -1.55 6.38 -2.01
CA ALA A 33 -2.71 7.23 -2.24
C ALA A 33 -4.04 6.47 -2.13
N MET A 34 -4.10 5.25 -2.67
CA MET A 34 -5.25 4.36 -2.52
C MET A 34 -5.49 3.94 -1.06
N CYS A 35 -4.44 3.61 -0.30
CA CYS A 35 -4.55 3.33 1.14
C CYS A 35 -5.10 4.53 1.90
N LYS A 36 -4.69 5.76 1.54
CA LYS A 36 -5.21 6.99 2.14
C LYS A 36 -6.67 7.22 1.77
N ALA A 37 -7.05 6.99 0.51
CA ALA A 37 -8.43 7.12 0.05
C ALA A 37 -9.35 6.07 0.69
N GLY A 38 -8.92 4.81 0.79
CA GLY A 38 -9.67 3.74 1.46
C GLY A 38 -9.82 3.95 2.97
N ALA A 39 -8.80 4.53 3.62
CA ALA A 39 -8.91 4.96 5.01
C ALA A 39 -9.92 6.10 5.19
N ALA A 40 -9.92 7.08 4.27
CA ALA A 40 -10.86 8.19 4.28
C ALA A 40 -12.31 7.75 4.01
N GLU A 41 -12.51 6.81 3.08
CA GLU A 41 -13.82 6.22 2.76
C GLU A 41 -14.41 5.44 3.96
N GLN A 42 -13.55 4.78 4.73
CA GLN A 42 -13.96 4.01 5.92
C GLN A 42 -13.98 4.86 7.20
N GLU A 43 -13.64 6.16 7.12
CA GLU A 43 -13.49 7.07 8.27
C GLU A 43 -12.55 6.53 9.37
N LEU A 44 -11.59 5.68 8.97
CA LEU A 44 -10.64 5.04 9.88
C LEU A 44 -9.27 5.71 9.78
N PRO A 45 -8.55 5.87 10.90
CA PRO A 45 -7.19 6.37 10.85
C PRO A 45 -6.27 5.37 10.11
N LEU A 46 -5.30 5.91 9.36
CA LEU A 46 -4.45 5.15 8.41
C LEU A 46 -3.82 3.89 9.02
N HIS A 47 -3.34 3.97 10.27
CA HIS A 47 -2.73 2.85 10.98
C HIS A 47 -3.71 1.69 11.20
N HIS A 48 -4.99 2.01 11.43
CA HIS A 48 -6.04 1.04 11.68
C HIS A 48 -6.52 0.40 10.37
N HIS A 49 -6.58 1.18 9.29
CA HIS A 49 -6.85 0.68 7.94
C HIS A 49 -5.74 -0.28 7.46
N ILE A 50 -4.47 0.07 7.69
CA ILE A 50 -3.33 -0.80 7.37
C ILE A 50 -3.36 -2.08 8.23
N ALA A 51 -3.67 -1.98 9.53
CA ALA A 51 -3.78 -3.14 10.41
C ALA A 51 -4.89 -4.10 9.95
N GLN A 52 -6.06 -3.59 9.55
CA GLN A 52 -7.14 -4.36 8.96
C GLN A 52 -6.74 -5.02 7.64
N LEU A 53 -6.05 -4.28 6.75
CA LEU A 53 -5.53 -4.83 5.49
C LEU A 53 -4.50 -5.94 5.72
N ALA A 54 -3.64 -5.78 6.72
CA ALA A 54 -2.60 -6.73 7.11
C ALA A 54 -3.15 -7.89 7.96
N LYS A 55 -4.42 -7.86 8.35
CA LYS A 55 -5.03 -8.78 9.33
C LYS A 55 -4.28 -8.83 10.67
N ASN A 56 -3.67 -7.71 11.06
CA ASN A 56 -3.04 -7.55 12.36
C ASN A 56 -4.07 -6.98 13.33
N SER A 57 -4.42 -7.76 14.34
CA SER A 57 -5.34 -7.36 15.41
C SER A 57 -4.66 -6.43 16.41
N ASP A 58 -3.35 -6.62 16.63
CA ASP A 58 -2.59 -5.91 17.64
C ASP A 58 -1.67 -4.86 17.00
N LEU A 59 -1.95 -3.59 17.29
CA LEU A 59 -1.12 -2.46 16.89
C LEU A 59 -0.06 -2.20 17.97
N PHE A 60 1.20 -2.42 17.63
CA PHE A 60 2.35 -2.07 18.47
C PHE A 60 3.09 -0.88 17.87
N LEU A 61 3.46 0.09 18.72
CA LEU A 61 4.42 1.12 18.30
C LEU A 61 5.83 0.53 18.35
N PRO A 62 6.60 0.56 17.25
CA PRO A 62 8.00 0.18 17.29
C PRO A 62 8.78 1.17 18.16
N VAL A 63 9.72 0.65 18.96
CA VAL A 63 10.62 1.49 19.74
C VAL A 63 11.57 2.19 18.77
N PRO A 64 11.67 3.53 18.77
CA PRO A 64 12.58 4.23 17.88
C PRO A 64 14.01 3.80 18.18
N SER A 65 14.68 3.24 17.17
CA SER A 65 16.12 3.03 17.21
C SER A 65 16.79 4.38 16.95
N THR A 66 17.72 4.73 17.84
CA THR A 66 18.51 5.96 17.76
C THR A 66 19.49 5.92 16.60
#